data_AF-A0A8T0JSB6-F1
#
_entry.id   AF-A0A8T0JSB6-F1
#
_cell.length_a   1.000
_cell.length_b   1.000
_cell.length_c   1.000
_cell.angle_alpha   90.00
_cell.angle_beta   90.00
_cell.angle_gamma   90.00
#
_symmetry.space_group_name_H-M   'P 1'
#
loop_
_entity.id
_entity.type
_entity.pdbx_description
1 polymer ?
#
loop_
_entity_poly.entity_id
_entity_poly.type
_entity_poly.pdbx_seq_one_letter_code
_entity_poly.pdbx_strand_id
1 'polypeptide(L)'
;MSSQQQQMQNSGGGGGSGGSMGIPASEIFWTLADKADKKFSKIRDIPFYQRSRRDTYFYKVFKVYTQLWKFQQENRQKLVEAGLRRWEIGEIASRIGQLYFGQYMQTSDANYLSESYIFYEAILTREYFKEGMFQDVNIANKQLRFLARFIMVCLVLNRREMVQQLVNQLKVLVDECKRAFQESDFKEWKLVVQEIVRFLKADTAFMNLRPLRYSLVLDSHPDTLPHVPAAISKRHLKLRDAVLSSFHENEVKYSELTVDTFRMLQCLEWEPSGLFYQSSGSKLSQNGATGTSRISYIQDIADPTLPENPRKAVLYHPALTHFIAVLATICEELPSDGILLVYLSASGYCSSPQNESGCIHLGSHGERGSNCVYPSDFLPFTRRPLLLVIDNDNSNAFKVIADAEKGEPVAMLLSPSCSPAVSDCSHHSNGSLFTMFLTAPLQAFCLLIGLSDTDIDLVCNQCALPSC
;
A
#
# COMPACT_ATOMS: atom_id res chain seq x y z
N MET A 1 8.48 -19.31 0.40
CA MET A 1 9.96 -19.39 0.25
C MET A 1 10.35 -20.55 -0.68
N SER A 2 10.08 -20.42 -1.97
CA SER A 2 10.51 -21.42 -2.97
C SER A 2 10.10 -20.96 -4.37
N SER A 3 10.93 -20.12 -5.01
CA SER A 3 10.94 -19.94 -6.48
C SER A 3 11.96 -18.92 -7.00
N GLN A 4 12.64 -18.12 -6.15
CA GLN A 4 13.74 -17.25 -6.59
C GLN A 4 15.12 -17.58 -5.98
N GLN A 5 15.29 -18.81 -5.48
CA GLN A 5 16.56 -19.24 -4.87
C GLN A 5 17.52 -19.97 -5.83
N GLN A 6 17.17 -20.08 -7.12
CA GLN A 6 17.91 -20.93 -8.05
C GLN A 6 18.34 -20.18 -9.30
N GLN A 7 19.27 -19.24 -9.13
CA GLN A 7 20.29 -18.90 -10.12
C GLN A 7 21.33 -18.00 -9.47
N MET A 8 22.45 -18.61 -9.06
CA MET A 8 23.81 -18.06 -8.99
C MET A 8 24.64 -18.98 -8.09
N GLN A 9 24.96 -20.15 -8.62
CA GLN A 9 26.07 -20.99 -8.17
C GLN A 9 26.85 -21.41 -9.40
N ASN A 10 28.00 -20.76 -9.64
CA ASN A 10 29.19 -21.46 -10.09
C ASN A 10 30.40 -20.52 -10.09
N SER A 11 31.37 -20.78 -9.20
CA SER A 11 32.81 -20.51 -9.37
C SER A 11 33.51 -21.07 -8.13
N GLY A 12 33.96 -22.32 -8.25
CA GLY A 12 34.80 -22.97 -7.26
C GLY A 12 36.25 -22.47 -7.34
N GLY A 13 36.90 -22.36 -6.18
CA GLY A 13 38.33 -22.14 -6.04
C GLY A 13 38.80 -22.87 -4.78
N GLY A 14 39.72 -23.82 -4.98
CA GLY A 14 40.21 -24.79 -4.00
C GLY A 14 40.98 -24.19 -2.82
N GLY A 15 41.11 -25.00 -1.78
CA GLY A 15 41.57 -24.62 -0.46
C GLY A 15 43.07 -24.31 -0.32
N GLY A 16 43.36 -23.57 0.73
CA GLY A 16 44.67 -23.45 1.37
C GLY A 16 44.46 -23.36 2.87
N SER A 17 44.98 -24.33 3.62
CA SER A 17 44.97 -24.36 5.07
C SER A 17 45.97 -23.34 5.63
N GLY A 18 45.46 -22.34 6.35
CA GLY A 18 46.26 -21.44 7.17
C GLY A 18 45.46 -21.09 8.43
N GLY A 19 46.02 -21.39 9.60
CA GLY A 19 45.40 -21.13 10.89
C GLY A 19 45.04 -19.65 11.05
N SER A 20 43.75 -19.36 10.96
CA SER A 20 43.16 -18.08 11.35
C SER A 20 42.35 -18.36 12.61
N MET A 21 42.71 -17.70 13.70
CA MET A 21 41.89 -17.64 14.91
C MET A 21 40.55 -17.02 14.49
N GLY A 22 39.58 -17.88 14.18
CA GLY A 22 38.37 -17.49 13.45
C GLY A 22 37.56 -16.48 14.24
N ILE A 23 37.20 -15.36 13.59
CA ILE A 23 36.35 -14.31 14.15
C ILE A 23 35.10 -14.97 14.79
N PRO A 24 34.75 -14.66 16.05
CA PRO A 24 33.58 -15.23 16.71
C PRO A 24 32.30 -15.01 15.89
N ALA A 25 31.42 -16.02 15.85
CA ALA A 25 30.17 -15.94 15.10
C ALA A 25 29.29 -14.74 15.52
N SER A 26 29.35 -14.34 16.80
CA SER A 26 28.68 -13.15 17.32
C SER A 26 29.20 -11.85 16.69
N GLU A 27 30.51 -11.70 16.53
CA GLU A 27 31.13 -10.51 15.93
C GLU A 27 30.78 -10.39 14.44
N ILE A 28 30.78 -11.52 13.71
CA ILE A 28 30.33 -11.58 12.31
C ILE A 28 28.86 -11.17 12.22
N PHE A 29 28.00 -11.71 13.09
CA PHE A 29 26.58 -11.39 13.12
C PHE A 29 26.32 -9.90 13.35
N TRP A 30 26.93 -9.30 14.38
CA TRP A 30 26.72 -7.89 14.71
C TRP A 30 27.28 -6.95 13.66
N THR A 31 28.42 -7.29 13.05
CA THR A 31 28.96 -6.55 11.90
C THR A 31 28.00 -6.58 10.71
N LEU A 32 27.39 -7.74 10.46
CA LEU A 32 26.43 -7.91 9.37
C LEU A 32 25.12 -7.16 9.65
N ALA A 33 24.66 -7.14 10.91
CA ALA A 33 23.49 -6.38 11.36
C ALA A 33 23.70 -4.86 11.20
N ASP A 34 24.81 -4.31 11.70
CA ASP A 34 25.14 -2.89 11.54
C ASP A 34 25.24 -2.49 10.06
N LYS A 35 25.86 -3.34 9.23
CA LYS A 35 25.92 -3.14 7.77
C LYS A 35 24.52 -3.14 7.13
N ALA A 36 23.62 -4.00 7.59
CA ALA A 36 22.25 -4.07 7.10
C ALA A 36 21.49 -2.79 7.48
N ASP A 37 21.59 -2.34 8.73
CA ASP A 37 20.87 -1.17 9.24
C ASP A 37 21.37 0.15 8.64
N LYS A 38 22.69 0.29 8.40
CA LYS A 38 23.26 1.44 7.67
C LYS A 38 22.75 1.52 6.24
N LYS A 39 22.55 0.38 5.58
CA LYS A 39 21.95 0.33 4.24
C LYS A 39 20.45 0.58 4.28
N PHE A 40 19.76 -0.01 5.24
CA PHE A 40 18.33 0.18 5.45
C PHE A 40 17.98 1.65 5.62
N SER A 41 18.72 2.38 6.46
CA SER A 41 18.43 3.79 6.72
C SER A 41 18.42 4.65 5.45
N LYS A 42 19.26 4.31 4.47
CA LYS A 42 19.39 5.05 3.20
C LYS A 42 18.29 4.77 2.20
N ILE A 43 17.59 3.62 2.26
CA ILE A 43 16.55 3.29 1.27
C ILE A 43 15.31 4.16 1.43
N ARG A 44 15.02 4.55 2.68
CA ARG A 44 13.88 5.41 3.04
C ARG A 44 13.99 6.79 2.41
N ASP A 45 15.20 7.33 2.30
CA ASP A 45 15.44 8.71 1.91
C ASP A 45 15.57 8.88 0.38
N ILE A 46 15.47 7.80 -0.42
CA ILE A 46 15.53 7.87 -1.89
C ILE A 46 14.18 8.40 -2.40
N PRO A 47 14.09 9.48 -3.18
CA PRO A 47 12.81 9.99 -3.68
C PRO A 47 12.13 9.10 -4.73
N PHE A 48 10.81 9.25 -4.93
CA PHE A 48 10.04 8.51 -5.95
C PHE A 48 10.55 8.72 -7.39
N TYR A 49 11.02 9.92 -7.73
CA TYR A 49 11.60 10.23 -9.06
C TYR A 49 12.99 9.62 -9.29
N GLN A 50 13.54 8.84 -8.35
CA GLN A 50 14.80 8.09 -8.50
C GLN A 50 14.56 6.58 -8.53
N ARG A 51 13.56 6.14 -9.30
CA ARG A 51 13.05 4.75 -9.31
C ARG A 51 14.12 3.69 -9.57
N SER A 52 14.82 3.76 -10.70
CA SER A 52 15.89 2.81 -11.07
C SER A 52 17.00 2.71 -10.01
N ARG A 53 17.35 3.84 -9.39
CA ARG A 53 18.33 3.88 -8.29
C ARG A 53 17.80 3.17 -7.05
N ARG A 54 16.53 3.38 -6.71
CA ARG A 54 15.86 2.75 -5.56
C ARG A 54 15.79 1.23 -5.73
N ASP A 55 15.37 0.73 -6.89
CA ASP A 55 15.28 -0.70 -7.18
C ASP A 55 16.65 -1.38 -7.07
N THR A 56 17.67 -0.80 -7.71
CA THR A 56 19.05 -1.30 -7.60
C THR A 56 19.53 -1.30 -6.14
N TYR A 57 19.14 -0.29 -5.36
CA TYR A 57 19.52 -0.19 -3.96
C TYR A 57 18.75 -1.19 -3.08
N PHE A 58 17.47 -1.43 -3.36
CA PHE A 58 16.63 -2.44 -2.70
C PHE A 58 17.32 -3.81 -2.75
N TYR A 59 17.73 -4.29 -3.93
CA TYR A 59 18.42 -5.58 -4.04
C TYR A 59 19.72 -5.63 -3.23
N LYS A 60 20.46 -4.52 -3.14
CA LYS A 60 21.68 -4.43 -2.31
C LYS A 60 21.36 -4.54 -0.82
N VAL A 61 20.28 -3.93 -0.34
CA VAL A 61 19.85 -4.00 1.06
C VAL A 61 19.29 -5.38 1.37
N PHE A 62 18.39 -5.86 0.52
CA PHE A 62 17.73 -7.16 0.65
C PHE A 62 18.74 -8.32 0.67
N LYS A 63 19.79 -8.26 -0.16
CA LYS A 63 20.88 -9.26 -0.15
C LYS A 63 21.58 -9.35 1.20
N VAL A 64 21.87 -8.22 1.84
CA VAL A 64 22.55 -8.20 3.16
C VAL A 64 21.62 -8.74 4.25
N TYR A 65 20.34 -8.35 4.26
CA TYR A 65 19.38 -8.93 5.20
C TYR A 65 19.14 -10.42 4.98
N THR A 66 19.14 -10.89 3.73
CA THR A 66 19.04 -12.33 3.43
C THR A 66 20.24 -13.09 3.98
N GLN A 67 21.45 -12.55 3.82
CA GLN A 67 22.66 -13.10 4.41
C GLN A 67 22.57 -13.13 5.95
N LEU A 68 22.12 -12.02 6.56
CA LEU A 68 21.94 -11.92 8.02
C LEU A 68 20.93 -12.94 8.55
N TRP A 69 19.79 -13.05 7.87
CA TRP A 69 18.71 -13.95 8.22
C TRP A 69 19.13 -15.42 8.09
N LYS A 70 19.91 -15.76 7.06
CA LYS A 70 20.48 -17.11 6.90
C LYS A 70 21.53 -17.40 7.97
N PHE A 71 22.46 -16.47 8.21
CA PHE A 71 23.54 -16.63 9.18
C PHE A 71 23.00 -16.89 10.60
N GLN A 72 21.96 -16.16 11.01
CA GLN A 72 21.37 -16.38 12.34
C GLN A 72 20.63 -17.71 12.48
N GLN A 73 20.06 -18.26 11.40
CA GLN A 73 19.45 -19.60 11.43
C GLN A 73 20.52 -20.68 11.60
N GLU A 74 21.62 -20.58 10.85
CA GLU A 74 22.70 -21.57 10.85
C GLU A 74 23.53 -21.55 12.14
N ASN A 75 23.65 -20.39 12.80
CA ASN A 75 24.48 -20.22 14.00
C ASN A 75 23.66 -19.94 15.26
N ARG A 76 22.36 -20.29 15.24
CA ARG A 76 21.38 -19.85 16.26
C ARG A 76 21.83 -20.14 17.69
N GLN A 77 22.27 -21.36 17.95
CA GLN A 77 22.66 -21.81 19.29
C GLN A 77 23.85 -20.98 19.83
N LYS A 78 24.91 -20.84 19.03
CA LYS A 78 26.10 -20.04 19.40
C LYS A 78 25.76 -18.57 19.66
N LEU A 79 24.84 -18.01 18.87
CA LEU A 79 24.43 -16.62 19.05
C LEU A 79 23.63 -16.42 20.34
N VAL A 80 22.73 -17.35 20.68
CA VAL A 80 21.97 -17.31 21.93
C VAL A 80 22.91 -17.47 23.14
N GLU A 81 23.88 -18.38 23.06
CA GLU A 81 24.93 -18.53 24.09
C GLU A 81 25.77 -17.25 24.23
N ALA A 82 25.98 -16.52 23.14
CA ALA A 82 26.65 -15.22 23.12
C ALA A 82 25.74 -14.03 23.51
N GLY A 83 24.49 -14.28 23.92
CA GLY A 83 23.56 -13.27 24.45
C GLY A 83 22.50 -12.73 23.49
N LEU A 84 22.37 -13.28 22.27
CA LEU A 84 21.34 -12.86 21.31
C LEU A 84 19.93 -13.10 21.89
N ARG A 85 19.14 -12.02 21.99
CA ARG A 85 17.78 -12.01 22.53
C ARG A 85 16.74 -12.22 21.44
N ARG A 86 15.59 -12.80 21.80
CA ARG A 86 14.50 -13.06 20.84
C ARG A 86 14.03 -11.80 20.12
N TRP A 87 13.87 -10.69 20.84
CA TRP A 87 13.37 -9.44 20.26
C TRP A 87 14.30 -8.87 19.18
N GLU A 88 15.60 -9.17 19.21
CA GLU A 88 16.56 -8.74 18.18
C GLU A 88 16.32 -9.47 16.85
N ILE A 89 15.97 -10.76 16.90
CA ILE A 89 15.52 -11.49 15.71
C ILE A 89 14.16 -10.95 15.23
N GLY A 90 13.27 -10.61 16.16
CA GLY A 90 12.00 -9.95 15.84
C GLY A 90 12.21 -8.62 15.10
N GLU A 91 13.21 -7.83 15.49
CA GLU A 91 13.57 -6.59 14.80
C GLU A 91 14.09 -6.86 13.38
N ILE A 92 14.98 -7.83 13.19
CA ILE A 92 15.46 -8.22 11.85
C ILE A 92 14.29 -8.66 10.96
N ALA A 93 13.41 -9.52 11.49
CA ALA A 93 12.21 -9.95 10.77
C ALA A 93 11.30 -8.76 10.41
N SER A 94 11.13 -7.80 11.34
CA SER A 94 10.31 -6.61 11.12
C SER A 94 10.90 -5.72 10.02
N ARG A 95 12.23 -5.65 9.90
CA ARG A 95 12.92 -4.90 8.83
C ARG A 95 12.78 -5.58 7.47
N ILE A 96 12.87 -6.91 7.42
CA ILE A 96 12.63 -7.67 6.19
C ILE A 96 11.18 -7.50 5.72
N GLY A 97 10.21 -7.62 6.63
CA GLY A 97 8.80 -7.33 6.34
C GLY A 97 8.60 -5.91 5.81
N GLN A 98 9.32 -4.93 6.38
CA GLN A 98 9.27 -3.54 5.92
C GLN A 98 9.87 -3.35 4.51
N LEU A 99 10.95 -4.05 4.17
CA LEU A 99 11.52 -4.04 2.81
C LEU A 99 10.52 -4.58 1.79
N TYR A 100 9.88 -5.70 2.11
CA TYR A 100 8.85 -6.29 1.25
C TYR A 100 7.67 -5.34 1.03
N PHE A 101 7.12 -4.77 2.11
CA PHE A 101 6.03 -3.80 1.99
C PHE A 101 6.45 -2.55 1.19
N GLY A 102 7.67 -2.05 1.43
CA GLY A 102 8.22 -0.92 0.69
C GLY A 102 8.34 -1.19 -0.81
N GLN A 103 8.73 -2.42 -1.20
CA GLN A 103 8.79 -2.80 -2.61
C GLN A 103 7.39 -2.93 -3.22
N TYR A 104 6.43 -3.52 -2.49
CA TYR A 104 5.03 -3.55 -2.92
C TYR A 104 4.47 -2.14 -3.19
N MET A 105 4.75 -1.16 -2.32
CA MET A 105 4.29 0.22 -2.51
C MET A 105 4.85 0.88 -3.78
N GLN A 106 5.85 0.30 -4.45
CA GLN A 106 6.43 0.80 -5.70
C GLN A 106 6.01 0.00 -6.93
N THR A 107 5.89 -1.32 -6.77
CA THR A 107 5.62 -2.24 -7.89
C THR A 107 4.16 -2.63 -7.99
N SER A 108 3.40 -2.48 -6.91
CA SER A 108 2.03 -3.00 -6.74
C SER A 108 1.92 -4.52 -6.94
N ASP A 109 3.03 -5.24 -6.75
CA ASP A 109 3.09 -6.71 -6.82
C ASP A 109 2.65 -7.33 -5.49
N ALA A 110 1.51 -8.02 -5.52
CA ALA A 110 0.89 -8.65 -4.37
C ALA A 110 1.76 -9.73 -3.70
N ASN A 111 2.75 -10.31 -4.41
CA ASN A 111 3.67 -11.28 -3.82
C ASN A 111 4.52 -10.64 -2.72
N TYR A 112 5.02 -9.42 -2.94
CA TYR A 112 5.79 -8.70 -1.93
C TYR A 112 4.92 -8.33 -0.73
N LEU A 113 3.66 -7.95 -0.96
CA LEU A 113 2.72 -7.67 0.13
C LEU A 113 2.44 -8.93 0.96
N SER A 114 2.26 -10.08 0.31
CA SER A 114 2.04 -11.38 0.95
C SER A 114 3.25 -11.82 1.78
N GLU A 115 4.47 -11.68 1.25
CA GLU A 115 5.69 -11.98 2.00
C GLU A 115 5.86 -11.05 3.21
N SER A 116 5.52 -9.75 3.08
CA SER A 116 5.51 -8.84 4.22
C SER A 116 4.57 -9.31 5.35
N TYR A 117 3.36 -9.74 5.00
CA TYR A 117 2.39 -10.30 5.94
C TYR A 117 2.96 -11.52 6.66
N ILE A 118 3.57 -12.47 5.94
CA ILE A 118 4.16 -13.69 6.52
C ILE A 118 5.22 -13.33 7.58
N PHE A 119 6.08 -12.35 7.30
CA PHE A 119 7.08 -11.91 8.29
C PHE A 119 6.43 -11.30 9.52
N TYR A 120 5.44 -10.43 9.36
CA TYR A 120 4.77 -9.78 10.49
C TYR A 120 3.91 -10.75 11.31
N GLU A 121 3.19 -11.66 10.67
CA GLU A 121 2.45 -12.73 11.34
C GLU A 121 3.38 -13.65 12.12
N ALA A 122 4.53 -14.03 11.54
CA ALA A 122 5.54 -14.82 12.23
C ALA A 122 6.12 -14.10 13.47
N ILE A 123 6.21 -12.76 13.43
CA ILE A 123 6.65 -11.98 14.59
C ILE A 123 5.62 -12.04 15.72
N LEU A 124 4.34 -11.86 15.37
CA LEU A 124 3.23 -11.89 16.30
C LEU A 124 3.07 -13.27 16.95
N THR A 125 2.94 -14.31 16.13
CA THR A 125 2.66 -15.69 16.58
C THR A 125 3.76 -16.29 17.44
N ARG A 126 5.02 -15.90 17.21
CA ARG A 126 6.17 -16.38 17.98
C ARG A 126 6.54 -15.48 19.16
N GLU A 127 5.75 -14.43 19.40
CA GLU A 127 5.87 -13.52 20.54
C GLU A 127 7.30 -12.96 20.74
N TYR A 128 8.01 -12.59 19.66
CA TYR A 128 9.44 -12.23 19.77
C TYR A 128 9.75 -11.10 20.75
N PHE A 129 8.79 -10.19 21.00
CA PHE A 129 8.97 -9.04 21.88
C PHE A 129 8.66 -9.32 23.36
N LYS A 130 8.02 -10.44 23.71
CA LYS A 130 7.50 -10.73 25.05
C LYS A 130 8.50 -10.55 26.20
N GLU A 131 9.74 -10.99 26.00
CA GLU A 131 10.80 -11.04 27.03
C GLU A 131 11.52 -9.69 27.27
N GLY A 132 11.15 -8.61 26.57
CA GLY A 132 11.82 -7.30 26.67
C GLY A 132 10.90 -6.09 26.90
N MET A 133 9.58 -6.29 26.91
CA MET A 133 8.62 -5.18 26.82
C MET A 133 8.62 -4.19 27.96
N PHE A 134 8.87 -4.66 29.18
CA PHE A 134 8.88 -3.81 30.38
C PHE A 134 10.29 -3.46 30.84
N GLN A 135 11.32 -3.84 30.08
CA GLN A 135 12.73 -3.60 30.43
C GLN A 135 13.23 -2.27 29.88
N ASP A 136 12.86 -1.94 28.64
CA ASP A 136 13.33 -0.74 27.94
C ASP A 136 12.21 -0.16 27.06
N VAL A 137 11.98 1.14 27.22
CA VAL A 137 11.00 1.91 26.43
C VAL A 137 11.31 1.85 24.93
N ASN A 138 12.57 1.68 24.54
CA ASN A 138 12.96 1.53 23.14
C ASN A 138 12.48 0.20 22.55
N ILE A 139 12.53 -0.89 23.32
CA ILE A 139 12.01 -2.20 22.90
C ILE A 139 10.48 -2.12 22.77
N ALA A 140 9.82 -1.47 23.72
CA ALA A 140 8.38 -1.22 23.64
C ALA A 140 8.00 -0.42 22.39
N ASN A 141 8.74 0.65 22.10
CA ASN A 141 8.57 1.43 20.86
C ASN A 141 8.81 0.58 19.60
N LYS A 142 9.75 -0.37 19.61
CA LYS A 142 9.95 -1.29 18.49
C LYS A 142 8.71 -2.17 18.27
N GLN A 143 8.10 -2.73 19.33
CA GLN A 143 6.87 -3.51 19.20
C GLN A 143 5.69 -2.66 18.73
N LEU A 144 5.51 -1.46 19.27
CA LEU A 144 4.45 -0.53 18.84
C LEU A 144 4.58 -0.18 17.34
N ARG A 145 5.79 0.10 16.86
CA ARG A 145 6.06 0.35 15.43
C ARG A 145 5.86 -0.88 14.56
N PHE A 146 6.16 -2.07 15.08
CA PHE A 146 5.87 -3.33 14.41
C PHE A 146 4.35 -3.50 14.22
N LEU A 147 3.56 -3.37 15.28
CA LEU A 147 2.10 -3.52 15.23
C LEU A 147 1.46 -2.52 14.26
N ALA A 148 1.87 -1.25 14.33
CA ALA A 148 1.39 -0.23 13.39
C ALA A 148 1.69 -0.60 11.92
N ARG A 149 2.90 -1.07 11.61
CA ARG A 149 3.21 -1.52 10.24
C ARG A 149 2.41 -2.76 9.85
N PHE A 150 2.17 -3.68 10.78
CA PHE A 150 1.39 -4.86 10.49
C PHE A 150 -0.07 -4.52 10.20
N ILE A 151 -0.66 -3.58 10.95
CA ILE A 151 -2.00 -3.05 10.67
C ILE A 151 -2.07 -2.49 9.25
N MET A 152 -1.08 -1.70 8.80
CA MET A 152 -1.03 -1.19 7.42
C MET A 152 -1.01 -2.33 6.40
N VAL A 153 -0.17 -3.36 6.59
CA VAL A 153 -0.10 -4.51 5.68
C VAL A 153 -1.43 -5.26 5.63
N CYS A 154 -2.06 -5.52 6.77
CA CYS A 154 -3.36 -6.19 6.84
C CYS A 154 -4.49 -5.35 6.23
N LEU A 155 -4.46 -4.03 6.44
CA LEU A 155 -5.42 -3.09 5.86
C LEU A 155 -5.33 -3.12 4.34
N VAL A 156 -4.12 -3.01 3.80
CA VAL A 156 -3.91 -3.08 2.35
C VAL A 156 -4.28 -4.46 1.83
N LEU A 157 -3.95 -5.56 2.51
CA LEU A 157 -4.38 -6.91 2.11
C LEU A 157 -5.89 -7.17 2.25
N ASN A 158 -6.67 -6.22 2.76
CA ASN A 158 -8.09 -6.38 3.07
C ASN A 158 -8.37 -7.50 4.10
N ARG A 159 -7.45 -7.76 5.03
CA ARG A 159 -7.58 -8.72 6.14
C ARG A 159 -8.22 -8.06 7.36
N ARG A 160 -9.50 -7.71 7.24
CA ARG A 160 -10.24 -6.86 8.19
C ARG A 160 -10.30 -7.40 9.62
N GLU A 161 -10.55 -8.70 9.79
CA GLU A 161 -10.57 -9.33 11.12
C GLU A 161 -9.23 -9.17 11.84
N MET A 162 -8.14 -9.42 11.11
CA MET A 162 -6.79 -9.26 11.64
C MET A 162 -6.48 -7.79 11.97
N VAL A 163 -6.94 -6.84 11.15
CA VAL A 163 -6.83 -5.41 11.45
C VAL A 163 -7.48 -5.08 12.78
N GLN A 164 -8.72 -5.54 13.02
CA GLN A 164 -9.43 -5.26 14.28
C GLN A 164 -8.72 -5.88 15.49
N GLN A 165 -8.23 -7.11 15.36
CA GLN A 165 -7.43 -7.77 16.40
C GLN A 165 -6.16 -6.98 16.73
N LEU A 166 -5.39 -6.59 15.71
CA LEU A 166 -4.14 -5.85 15.88
C LEU A 166 -4.35 -4.45 16.46
N VAL A 167 -5.41 -3.75 16.07
CA VAL A 167 -5.77 -2.44 16.63
C VAL A 167 -6.10 -2.54 18.12
N ASN A 168 -6.84 -3.57 18.52
CA ASN A 168 -7.13 -3.82 19.93
C ASN A 168 -5.87 -4.17 20.71
N GLN A 169 -4.98 -5.00 20.16
CA GLN A 169 -3.67 -5.27 20.76
C GLN A 169 -2.82 -4.01 20.90
N LEU A 170 -2.79 -3.15 19.87
CA LEU A 170 -2.05 -1.89 19.91
C LEU A 170 -2.59 -0.95 21.00
N LYS A 171 -3.91 -0.83 21.14
CA LYS A 171 -4.55 -0.04 22.21
C LYS A 171 -4.10 -0.52 23.59
N VAL A 172 -4.27 -1.81 23.86
CA VAL A 172 -3.87 -2.43 25.15
C VAL A 172 -2.39 -2.22 25.41
N LEU A 173 -1.54 -2.41 24.40
CA LEU A 173 -0.10 -2.26 24.54
C LEU A 173 0.31 -0.81 24.85
N VAL A 174 -0.31 0.18 24.22
CA VAL A 174 -0.03 1.60 24.52
C VAL A 174 -0.42 1.92 25.97
N ASP A 175 -1.56 1.43 26.45
CA ASP A 175 -2.00 1.63 27.83
C ASP A 175 -1.10 0.91 28.85
N GLU A 176 -0.60 -0.28 28.52
CA GLU A 176 0.39 -1.00 29.32
C GLU A 176 1.74 -0.27 29.38
N CYS A 177 2.25 0.21 28.24
CA CYS A 177 3.50 0.96 28.18
C CYS A 177 3.40 2.26 29.00
N LYS A 178 2.27 2.98 28.90
CA LYS A 178 2.04 4.19 29.70
C LYS A 178 2.04 3.90 31.20
N ARG A 179 1.49 2.76 31.63
CA ARG A 179 1.51 2.34 33.04
C ARG A 179 2.91 1.94 33.52
N ALA A 180 3.66 1.24 32.67
CA ALA A 180 5.01 0.76 32.99
C ALA A 180 6.07 1.88 32.99
N PHE A 181 5.94 2.86 32.09
CA PHE A 181 6.94 3.92 31.89
C PHE A 181 6.32 5.30 32.15
N GLN A 182 6.06 5.60 33.43
CA GLN A 182 5.36 6.84 33.84
C GLN A 182 6.11 8.13 33.46
N GLU A 183 7.45 8.06 33.33
CA GLU A 183 8.30 9.19 32.96
C GLU A 183 8.34 9.46 31.44
N SER A 184 7.84 8.53 30.62
CA SER A 184 7.85 8.64 29.16
C SER A 184 6.52 9.16 28.60
N ASP A 185 6.55 10.05 27.61
CA ASP A 185 5.35 10.57 26.97
C ASP A 185 4.86 9.65 25.83
N PHE A 186 3.65 9.10 25.97
CA PHE A 186 2.98 8.26 24.96
C PHE A 186 1.88 9.00 24.20
N LYS A 187 1.79 10.33 24.28
CA LYS A 187 0.78 11.12 23.55
C LYS A 187 0.80 10.86 22.04
N GLU A 188 1.99 10.76 21.43
CA GLU A 188 2.12 10.46 20.00
C GLU A 188 1.49 9.12 19.65
N TRP A 189 1.75 8.08 20.44
CA TRP A 189 1.14 6.76 20.23
C TRP A 189 -0.37 6.77 20.41
N LYS A 190 -0.88 7.56 21.36
CA LYS A 190 -2.31 7.78 21.51
C LYS A 190 -2.91 8.44 20.26
N LEU A 191 -2.22 9.42 19.67
CA LEU A 191 -2.64 10.05 18.41
C LEU A 191 -2.63 9.03 17.26
N VAL A 192 -1.61 8.18 17.16
CA VAL A 192 -1.55 7.10 16.15
C VAL A 192 -2.73 6.14 16.30
N VAL A 193 -3.05 5.70 17.52
CA VAL A 193 -4.21 4.84 17.77
C VAL A 193 -5.52 5.53 17.39
N GLN A 194 -5.67 6.81 17.74
CA GLN A 194 -6.86 7.59 17.38
C GLN A 194 -6.98 7.79 15.87
N GLU A 195 -5.87 8.02 15.19
CA GLU A 195 -5.78 8.14 13.73
C GLU A 195 -6.26 6.84 13.06
N ILE A 196 -5.75 5.68 13.48
CA ILE A 196 -6.18 4.37 12.97
C ILE A 196 -7.68 4.15 13.21
N VAL A 197 -8.16 4.41 14.42
CA VAL A 197 -9.58 4.21 14.75
C VAL A 197 -10.48 5.13 13.93
N ARG A 198 -10.09 6.39 13.73
CA ARG A 198 -10.81 7.33 12.86
C ARG A 198 -10.83 6.86 11.41
N PHE A 199 -9.68 6.39 10.90
CA PHE A 199 -9.56 5.82 9.57
C PHE A 199 -10.49 4.62 9.36
N LEU A 200 -10.47 3.65 10.27
CA LEU A 200 -11.32 2.45 10.16
C LEU A 200 -12.80 2.80 10.28
N LYS A 201 -13.15 3.79 11.11
CA LYS A 201 -14.54 4.29 11.20
C LYS A 201 -15.00 4.92 9.88
N ALA A 202 -14.13 5.68 9.22
CA ALA A 202 -14.41 6.26 7.90
C ALA A 202 -14.50 5.22 6.79
N ASP A 203 -13.73 4.14 6.89
CA ASP A 203 -13.77 2.98 5.99
C ASP A 203 -14.95 2.03 6.29
N THR A 204 -15.60 2.15 7.45
CA THR A 204 -16.68 1.22 7.87
C THR A 204 -17.84 1.19 6.87
N ALA A 205 -18.09 2.30 6.18
CA ALA A 205 -19.08 2.40 5.11
C ALA A 205 -18.84 1.42 3.94
N PHE A 206 -17.66 0.80 3.82
CA PHE A 206 -17.32 -0.19 2.78
C PHE A 206 -17.33 -1.63 3.34
N MET A 207 -17.82 -1.83 4.57
CA MET A 207 -17.53 -3.06 5.29
C MET A 207 -18.30 -4.30 4.83
N ASN A 208 -19.44 -4.18 4.15
CA ASN A 208 -20.35 -5.33 4.04
C ASN A 208 -20.79 -5.74 2.63
N LEU A 209 -20.40 -5.03 1.54
CA LEU A 209 -21.16 -5.16 0.28
C LEU A 209 -20.38 -5.61 -0.95
N ARG A 210 -19.14 -5.16 -1.12
CA ARG A 210 -18.31 -5.52 -2.29
C ARG A 210 -16.84 -5.17 -2.01
N PRO A 211 -15.87 -6.03 -2.35
CA PRO A 211 -14.46 -5.66 -2.38
C PRO A 211 -14.25 -4.49 -3.34
N LEU A 212 -13.42 -3.53 -2.94
CA LEU A 212 -13.00 -2.46 -3.86
C LEU A 212 -12.19 -2.99 -5.04
N ARG A 213 -11.47 -4.09 -4.82
CA ARG A 213 -10.70 -4.81 -5.82
C ARG A 213 -11.61 -5.55 -6.79
N TYR A 214 -11.11 -5.77 -8.00
CA TYR A 214 -11.76 -6.68 -8.95
C TYR A 214 -11.96 -8.05 -8.29
N SER A 215 -13.20 -8.53 -8.31
CA SER A 215 -13.61 -9.82 -7.80
C SER A 215 -14.31 -10.61 -8.90
N LEU A 216 -13.77 -11.76 -9.27
CA LEU A 216 -14.33 -12.63 -10.33
C LEU A 216 -15.82 -12.99 -10.10
N VAL A 217 -16.28 -12.96 -8.85
CA VAL A 217 -17.67 -13.27 -8.45
C VAL A 217 -18.62 -12.10 -8.74
N LEU A 218 -18.15 -10.86 -8.59
CA LEU A 218 -19.00 -9.65 -8.60
C LEU A 218 -18.76 -8.78 -9.84
N ASP A 219 -17.61 -8.94 -10.48
CA ASP A 219 -17.18 -8.20 -11.66
C ASP A 219 -17.35 -9.03 -12.92
N SER A 220 -17.75 -8.36 -14.01
CA SER A 220 -17.82 -8.99 -15.32
C SER A 220 -16.43 -9.32 -15.82
N HIS A 221 -16.26 -10.51 -16.39
CA HIS A 221 -14.98 -10.92 -16.97
C HIS A 221 -14.52 -9.91 -18.04
N PRO A 222 -13.23 -9.51 -18.09
CA PRO A 222 -12.74 -8.50 -19.03
C PRO A 222 -13.13 -8.76 -20.50
N ASP A 223 -13.19 -10.03 -20.91
CA ASP A 223 -13.59 -10.43 -22.27
C ASP A 223 -15.06 -10.13 -22.62
N THR A 224 -15.91 -9.87 -21.63
CA THR A 224 -17.31 -9.50 -21.83
C THR A 224 -17.51 -8.01 -22.08
N LEU A 225 -16.46 -7.19 -21.90
CA LEU A 225 -16.52 -5.75 -22.13
C LEU A 225 -16.68 -5.45 -23.63
N PRO A 226 -17.36 -4.36 -24.00
CA PRO A 226 -17.58 -4.00 -25.40
C PRO A 226 -16.26 -3.94 -26.18
N HIS A 227 -16.18 -4.70 -27.27
CA HIS A 227 -14.96 -4.76 -28.06
C HIS A 227 -14.73 -3.41 -28.75
N VAL A 228 -13.60 -2.78 -28.45
CA VAL A 228 -13.22 -1.51 -29.07
C VAL A 228 -12.88 -1.77 -30.55
N PRO A 229 -13.35 -0.93 -31.51
CA PRO A 229 -13.09 -1.14 -32.93
C PRO A 229 -11.61 -1.38 -33.23
N ALA A 230 -11.31 -2.32 -34.13
CA ALA A 230 -9.94 -2.76 -34.44
C ALA A 230 -8.98 -1.63 -34.88
N ALA A 231 -9.52 -0.52 -35.42
CA ALA A 231 -8.73 0.67 -35.76
C ALA A 231 -8.13 1.38 -34.53
N ILE A 232 -8.81 1.29 -33.37
CA ILE A 232 -8.40 1.86 -32.08
C ILE A 232 -7.62 0.80 -31.26
N SER A 233 -7.96 -0.48 -31.39
CA SER A 233 -7.31 -1.60 -30.67
C SER A 233 -5.85 -1.90 -31.06
N LYS A 234 -5.31 -1.30 -32.12
CA LYS A 234 -3.91 -1.55 -32.56
C LYS A 234 -2.86 -1.23 -31.50
N ARG A 235 -3.15 -0.31 -30.57
CA ARG A 235 -2.19 0.13 -29.53
C ARG A 235 -2.21 -0.72 -28.27
N HIS A 236 -3.20 -1.61 -28.11
CA HIS A 236 -3.35 -2.48 -26.93
C HIS A 236 -3.09 -1.75 -25.60
N LEU A 237 -3.69 -0.57 -25.42
CA LEU A 237 -3.42 0.29 -24.29
C LEU A 237 -3.76 -0.40 -22.96
N LYS A 238 -2.88 -0.27 -21.97
CA LYS A 238 -3.02 -0.81 -20.62
C LYS A 238 -2.72 0.27 -19.60
N LEU A 239 -3.50 0.31 -18.52
CA LEU A 239 -3.16 1.15 -17.38
C LEU A 239 -1.90 0.59 -16.70
N ARG A 240 -0.80 1.35 -16.71
CA ARG A 240 0.52 0.88 -16.23
C ARG A 240 0.97 1.58 -14.96
N ASP A 241 0.74 2.88 -14.85
CA ASP A 241 1.13 3.66 -13.69
C ASP A 241 -0.02 4.60 -13.27
N ALA A 242 -0.11 4.86 -11.97
CA ALA A 242 -1.07 5.74 -11.35
C ALA A 242 -0.38 6.65 -10.32
N VAL A 243 -0.67 7.95 -10.36
CA VAL A 243 -0.29 8.89 -9.31
C VAL A 243 -1.54 9.24 -8.50
N LEU A 244 -1.50 8.99 -7.20
CA LEU A 244 -2.63 9.21 -6.30
C LEU A 244 -2.22 10.26 -5.27
N SER A 245 -2.90 11.40 -5.25
CA SER A 245 -2.68 12.45 -4.26
C SER A 245 -4.00 13.01 -3.79
N SER A 246 -4.10 13.26 -2.49
CA SER A 246 -5.26 13.91 -1.87
C SER A 246 -4.82 15.01 -0.92
N PHE A 247 -5.58 16.09 -0.87
CA PHE A 247 -5.41 17.19 0.06
C PHE A 247 -6.77 17.78 0.49
N HIS A 248 -7.29 17.33 1.62
CA HIS A 248 -8.38 18.04 2.31
C HIS A 248 -7.92 18.56 3.67
N GLU A 249 -8.44 19.72 4.08
CA GLU A 249 -8.19 20.21 5.44
C GLU A 249 -8.75 19.22 6.46
N ASN A 250 -7.91 18.79 7.41
CA ASN A 250 -8.23 17.79 8.43
C ASN A 250 -8.68 16.42 7.89
N GLU A 251 -8.17 16.02 6.71
CA GLU A 251 -8.48 14.73 6.09
C GLU A 251 -8.17 13.54 7.01
N VAL A 252 -9.11 12.60 7.09
CA VAL A 252 -8.89 11.34 7.82
C VAL A 252 -7.87 10.50 7.06
N LYS A 253 -6.84 10.07 7.78
CA LYS A 253 -5.73 9.29 7.22
C LYS A 253 -5.25 8.25 8.21
N TYR A 254 -4.44 7.32 7.71
CA TYR A 254 -3.56 6.50 8.51
C TYR A 254 -2.16 6.47 7.89
N SER A 255 -1.18 7.00 8.62
CA SER A 255 0.18 7.24 8.12
C SER A 255 0.15 8.24 6.96
N GLU A 256 0.43 7.78 5.74
CA GLU A 256 0.46 8.58 4.50
C GLU A 256 -0.74 8.25 3.59
N LEU A 257 -1.60 7.29 3.98
CA LEU A 257 -2.79 6.93 3.23
C LEU A 257 -4.01 7.68 3.77
N THR A 258 -4.61 8.50 2.92
CA THR A 258 -5.93 9.07 3.19
C THR A 258 -7.02 8.08 2.82
N VAL A 259 -8.25 8.28 3.30
CA VAL A 259 -9.37 7.38 2.97
C VAL A 259 -9.58 7.28 1.45
N ASP A 260 -9.50 8.41 0.75
CA ASP A 260 -9.74 8.45 -0.70
C ASP A 260 -8.59 7.86 -1.51
N THR A 261 -7.34 8.16 -1.15
CA THR A 261 -6.17 7.52 -1.78
C THR A 261 -6.13 6.01 -1.50
N PHE A 262 -6.57 5.56 -0.33
CA PHE A 262 -6.73 4.14 -0.02
C PHE A 262 -7.79 3.48 -0.90
N ARG A 263 -8.94 4.11 -1.08
CA ARG A 263 -10.01 3.58 -1.95
C ARG A 263 -9.56 3.47 -3.41
N MET A 264 -8.94 4.52 -3.93
CA MET A 264 -8.36 4.51 -5.27
C MET A 264 -7.22 3.48 -5.40
N LEU A 265 -6.40 3.31 -4.36
CA LEU A 265 -5.38 2.28 -4.33
C LEU A 265 -5.99 0.89 -4.45
N GLN A 266 -7.06 0.60 -3.69
CA GLN A 266 -7.73 -0.70 -3.70
C GLN A 266 -8.50 -0.95 -5.02
N CYS A 267 -9.18 0.05 -5.59
CA CYS A 267 -9.93 -0.15 -6.84
C CYS A 267 -9.04 -0.43 -8.06
N LEU A 268 -7.78 0.01 -7.99
CA LEU A 268 -6.76 -0.25 -9.00
C LEU A 268 -6.03 -1.57 -8.76
N GLU A 269 -6.55 -2.50 -7.96
CA GLU A 269 -5.96 -3.84 -7.78
C GLU A 269 -6.86 -4.96 -8.29
N TRP A 270 -6.21 -5.88 -8.98
CA TRP A 270 -6.68 -7.22 -9.19
C TRP A 270 -6.54 -7.99 -7.88
N GLU A 271 -7.65 -8.56 -7.40
CA GLU A 271 -7.59 -9.56 -6.34
C GLU A 271 -6.91 -10.81 -6.94
N PRO A 272 -5.74 -11.26 -6.44
CA PRO A 272 -5.04 -12.41 -7.01
C PRO A 272 -5.92 -13.67 -7.02
N SER A 273 -6.83 -13.73 -6.06
CA SER A 273 -7.74 -14.83 -5.83
C SER A 273 -8.92 -14.30 -5.04
N GLY A 274 -10.09 -14.26 -5.68
CA GLY A 274 -11.32 -14.23 -4.90
C GLY A 274 -11.25 -15.31 -3.82
N LEU A 275 -11.83 -15.05 -2.65
CA LEU A 275 -11.89 -15.97 -1.50
C LEU A 275 -12.38 -17.41 -1.83
N PHE A 276 -12.85 -17.65 -3.06
CA PHE A 276 -13.46 -18.87 -3.55
C PHE A 276 -12.66 -19.62 -4.62
N TYR A 277 -11.47 -19.17 -5.03
CA TYR A 277 -10.63 -19.96 -5.94
C TYR A 277 -9.97 -21.13 -5.18
N GLN A 278 -10.80 -22.02 -4.63
CA GLN A 278 -10.41 -23.39 -4.35
C GLN A 278 -10.21 -24.05 -5.70
N SER A 279 -8.97 -24.38 -6.03
CA SER A 279 -8.65 -25.21 -7.18
C SER A 279 -9.54 -26.45 -7.18
N SER A 280 -10.51 -26.48 -8.09
CA SER A 280 -11.32 -27.64 -8.37
C SER A 280 -10.41 -28.71 -9.00
N GLY A 281 -9.91 -29.60 -8.17
CA GLY A 281 -9.42 -30.91 -8.57
C GLY A 281 -7.91 -31.04 -8.82
N SER A 282 -7.20 -31.54 -7.81
CA SER A 282 -6.25 -32.62 -8.07
C SER A 282 -6.42 -33.71 -7.01
N LYS A 283 -6.49 -34.94 -7.50
CA LYS A 283 -7.01 -36.12 -6.81
C LYS A 283 -6.08 -36.57 -5.68
N LEU A 284 -6.74 -37.04 -4.62
CA LEU A 284 -6.22 -37.94 -3.59
C LEU A 284 -5.20 -38.95 -4.17
N SER A 285 -3.95 -38.85 -3.75
CA SER A 285 -3.01 -39.97 -3.77
C SER A 285 -2.49 -40.14 -2.36
N GLN A 286 -3.00 -41.17 -1.69
CA GLN A 286 -2.45 -41.69 -0.46
C GLN A 286 -1.03 -42.19 -0.74
N ASN A 287 -0.04 -41.70 0.00
CA ASN A 287 0.97 -42.54 0.66
C ASN A 287 1.78 -41.69 1.66
N GLY A 288 1.90 -42.23 2.87
CA GLY A 288 2.34 -41.51 4.05
C GLY A 288 3.84 -41.20 4.10
N ALA A 289 4.15 -40.00 4.58
CA ALA A 289 5.34 -39.68 5.37
C ALA A 289 5.07 -38.41 6.19
N THR A 290 5.30 -38.50 7.49
CA THR A 290 5.20 -37.43 8.49
C THR A 290 6.15 -36.27 8.17
N GLY A 291 5.62 -35.04 8.05
CA GLY A 291 6.45 -33.84 7.94
C GLY A 291 5.66 -32.56 7.64
N THR A 292 5.44 -31.74 8.67
CA THR A 292 5.19 -30.28 8.63
C THR A 292 4.36 -29.74 7.46
N SER A 293 3.04 -29.77 7.58
CA SER A 293 2.12 -29.02 6.70
C SER A 293 2.36 -27.51 6.82
N ARG A 294 3.29 -26.98 6.02
CA ARG A 294 3.35 -25.55 5.74
C ARG A 294 2.14 -25.20 4.88
N ILE A 295 1.16 -24.62 5.55
CA ILE A 295 0.00 -23.92 5.00
C ILE A 295 0.50 -22.91 3.93
N SER A 296 0.54 -23.34 2.67
CA SER A 296 0.81 -22.52 1.48
C SER A 296 -0.54 -22.11 0.88
N TYR A 297 -1.25 -21.19 1.54
CA TYR A 297 -2.60 -20.78 1.09
C TYR A 297 -2.58 -19.57 0.16
N ILE A 298 -1.42 -18.93 -0.07
CA ILE A 298 -1.36 -17.64 -0.78
C ILE A 298 -0.58 -17.74 -2.11
N GLN A 299 0.34 -18.70 -2.25
CA GLN A 299 1.23 -18.75 -3.41
C GLN A 299 0.61 -19.44 -4.65
N ASP A 300 -0.46 -20.22 -4.47
CA ASP A 300 -1.06 -21.06 -5.52
C ASP A 300 -2.40 -20.53 -6.08
N ILE A 301 -2.74 -19.27 -5.81
CA ILE A 301 -4.02 -18.69 -6.18
C ILE A 301 -3.81 -17.29 -6.79
N ALA A 302 -3.05 -17.22 -7.87
CA ALA A 302 -3.02 -16.05 -8.74
C ALA A 302 -3.54 -16.49 -10.10
N ASP A 303 -4.68 -15.97 -10.53
CA ASP A 303 -5.20 -16.26 -11.87
C ASP A 303 -4.25 -15.66 -12.92
N PRO A 304 -3.56 -16.50 -13.72
CA PRO A 304 -2.57 -16.03 -14.70
C PRO A 304 -3.22 -15.30 -15.88
N THR A 305 -4.56 -15.31 -15.99
CA THR A 305 -5.29 -14.59 -17.02
C THR A 305 -5.54 -13.13 -16.65
N LEU A 306 -5.39 -12.76 -15.37
CA LEU A 306 -5.55 -11.39 -14.93
C LEU A 306 -4.36 -10.51 -15.35
N PRO A 307 -4.60 -9.24 -15.71
CA PRO A 307 -3.52 -8.30 -16.00
C PRO A 307 -2.64 -8.04 -14.77
N GLU A 308 -1.43 -7.54 -15.02
CA GLU A 308 -0.61 -6.98 -13.95
C GLU A 308 -1.29 -5.75 -13.32
N ASN A 309 -1.12 -5.57 -12.01
CA ASN A 309 -1.55 -4.35 -11.33
C ASN A 309 -0.77 -3.13 -11.87
N PRO A 310 -1.43 -1.98 -12.06
CA PRO A 310 -0.72 -0.73 -12.32
C PRO A 310 0.11 -0.35 -11.10
N ARG A 311 1.32 0.16 -11.34
CA ARG A 311 2.21 0.71 -10.30
C ARG A 311 1.58 2.00 -9.75
N LYS A 312 1.68 2.21 -8.43
CA LYS A 312 1.03 3.36 -7.78
C LYS A 312 2.04 4.22 -7.03
N ALA A 313 2.10 5.50 -7.37
CA ALA A 313 2.79 6.52 -6.60
C ALA A 313 1.77 7.26 -5.74
N VAL A 314 1.66 6.86 -4.47
CA VAL A 314 0.86 7.59 -3.48
C VAL A 314 1.70 8.73 -2.93
N LEU A 315 1.23 9.97 -3.13
CA LEU A 315 1.90 11.18 -2.68
C LEU A 315 1.03 11.88 -1.63
N TYR A 316 1.53 11.96 -0.40
CA TYR A 316 0.86 12.65 0.69
C TYR A 316 1.46 14.05 0.85
N HIS A 317 0.66 15.09 0.58
CA HIS A 317 1.09 16.50 0.63
C HIS A 317 2.41 16.80 -0.11
N PRO A 318 2.57 16.39 -1.38
CA PRO A 318 3.80 16.68 -2.10
C PRO A 318 3.93 18.20 -2.36
N ALA A 319 5.18 18.68 -2.35
CA ALA A 319 5.48 19.95 -3.01
C ALA A 319 5.21 19.82 -4.53
N LEU A 320 4.74 20.89 -5.17
CA LEU A 320 4.41 20.90 -6.60
C LEU A 320 5.58 20.42 -7.46
N THR A 321 6.80 20.89 -7.17
CA THR A 321 8.01 20.45 -7.87
C THR A 321 8.28 18.95 -7.72
N HIS A 322 7.99 18.37 -6.55
CA HIS A 322 8.07 16.93 -6.32
C HIS A 322 7.01 16.18 -7.14
N PHE A 323 5.76 16.66 -7.11
CA PHE A 323 4.65 16.09 -7.88
C PHE A 323 4.96 16.06 -9.39
N ILE A 324 5.42 17.18 -9.95
CA ILE A 324 5.80 17.30 -11.37
C ILE A 324 7.01 16.40 -11.70
N ALA A 325 8.01 16.30 -10.81
CA ALA A 325 9.17 15.43 -11.02
C ALA A 325 8.78 13.94 -11.07
N VAL A 326 7.82 13.52 -10.22
CA VAL A 326 7.28 12.16 -10.23
C VAL A 326 6.50 11.91 -11.52
N LEU A 327 5.62 12.82 -11.94
CA LEU A 327 4.89 12.71 -13.21
C LEU A 327 5.85 12.61 -14.41
N ALA A 328 6.86 13.47 -14.48
CA ALA A 328 7.84 13.46 -15.56
C ALA A 328 8.62 12.14 -15.63
N THR A 329 9.02 11.61 -14.47
CA THR A 329 9.74 10.33 -14.41
C THR A 329 8.85 9.18 -14.87
N ILE A 330 7.59 9.14 -14.42
CA ILE A 330 6.63 8.11 -14.84
C ILE A 330 6.36 8.21 -16.34
N CYS A 331 6.12 9.41 -16.87
CA CYS A 331 5.88 9.60 -18.31
C CYS A 331 7.05 9.17 -19.19
N GLU A 332 8.29 9.41 -18.75
CA GLU A 332 9.51 8.99 -19.45
C GLU A 332 9.65 7.46 -19.46
N GLU A 333 9.37 6.80 -18.33
CA GLU A 333 9.44 5.35 -18.17
C GLU A 333 8.21 4.60 -18.73
N LEU A 334 7.12 5.30 -19.04
CA LEU A 334 5.86 4.71 -19.49
C LEU A 334 6.06 4.02 -20.86
N PRO A 335 5.72 2.73 -21.01
CA PRO A 335 5.84 2.03 -22.28
C PRO A 335 4.86 2.58 -23.33
N SER A 336 5.05 2.21 -24.61
CA SER A 336 4.22 2.72 -25.71
C SER A 336 2.76 2.30 -25.65
N ASP A 337 2.46 1.20 -24.97
CA ASP A 337 1.12 0.71 -24.67
C ASP A 337 0.58 1.25 -23.32
N GLY A 338 1.34 2.08 -22.61
CA GLY A 338 1.00 2.51 -21.25
C GLY A 338 0.06 3.71 -21.20
N ILE A 339 -0.92 3.65 -20.30
CA ILE A 339 -1.71 4.79 -19.84
C ILE A 339 -1.22 5.19 -18.45
N LEU A 340 -1.10 6.50 -18.22
CA LEU A 340 -0.90 7.11 -16.91
C LEU A 340 -2.24 7.58 -16.36
N LEU A 341 -2.61 7.14 -15.15
CA LEU A 341 -3.71 7.72 -14.38
C LEU A 341 -3.15 8.74 -13.40
N VAL A 342 -3.78 9.92 -13.31
CA VAL A 342 -3.50 10.89 -12.25
C VAL A 342 -4.81 11.17 -11.52
N TYR A 343 -4.83 10.85 -10.24
CA TYR A 343 -5.92 11.14 -9.33
C TYR A 343 -5.50 12.26 -8.38
N LEU A 344 -6.23 13.37 -8.43
CA LEU A 344 -6.09 14.50 -7.53
C LEU A 344 -7.43 14.75 -6.84
N SER A 345 -7.45 14.63 -5.51
CA SER A 345 -8.58 15.09 -4.71
C SER A 345 -8.16 16.24 -3.82
N ALA A 346 -8.93 17.31 -3.81
CA ALA A 346 -8.69 18.41 -2.87
C ALA A 346 -9.93 19.24 -2.61
N SER A 347 -9.99 19.89 -1.45
CA SER A 347 -11.04 20.83 -1.11
C SER A 347 -10.93 22.13 -1.94
N GLY A 348 -12.05 22.65 -2.43
CA GLY A 348 -12.10 23.98 -3.07
C GLY A 348 -11.92 25.10 -2.05
N TYR A 349 -11.04 26.07 -2.33
CA TYR A 349 -10.91 27.27 -1.49
C TYR A 349 -11.95 28.31 -1.93
N CYS A 350 -13.15 28.28 -1.35
CA CYS A 350 -14.15 29.35 -1.52
C CYS A 350 -13.79 30.58 -0.65
N SER A 351 -12.59 31.13 -0.75
CA SER A 351 -12.25 32.38 -0.04
C SER A 351 -10.98 33.06 -0.54
N SER A 352 -10.99 33.55 -1.79
CA SER A 352 -10.25 34.76 -2.14
C SER A 352 -11.04 35.57 -3.19
N PRO A 353 -11.22 36.89 -3.02
CA PRO A 353 -11.84 37.76 -4.01
C PRO A 353 -10.91 38.06 -5.21
N GLN A 354 -9.81 37.32 -5.33
CA GLN A 354 -8.96 37.26 -6.51
C GLN A 354 -9.05 35.83 -7.05
N ASN A 355 -9.95 35.63 -8.00
CA ASN A 355 -10.11 34.40 -8.78
C ASN A 355 -8.79 34.06 -9.51
N GLU A 356 -7.82 33.47 -8.82
CA GLU A 356 -6.71 32.78 -9.47
C GLU A 356 -7.24 31.46 -10.05
N SER A 357 -7.76 31.59 -11.28
CA SER A 357 -7.79 30.60 -12.36
C SER A 357 -7.69 29.13 -11.93
N GLY A 358 -8.80 28.53 -11.48
CA GLY A 358 -9.09 27.11 -11.68
C GLY A 358 -8.03 26.08 -11.23
N CYS A 359 -7.19 26.43 -10.26
CA CYS A 359 -6.09 25.59 -9.80
C CYS A 359 -6.48 24.73 -8.58
N ILE A 360 -5.71 23.68 -8.33
CA ILE A 360 -5.88 22.76 -7.20
C ILE A 360 -4.73 22.98 -6.22
N HIS A 361 -5.05 23.32 -4.98
CA HIS A 361 -4.04 23.47 -3.93
C HIS A 361 -3.64 22.10 -3.36
N LEU A 362 -2.35 21.76 -3.40
CA LEU A 362 -1.79 20.51 -2.85
C LEU A 362 -1.37 20.62 -1.36
N GLY A 363 -1.81 21.69 -0.69
CA GLY A 363 -1.54 21.94 0.73
C GLY A 363 -0.38 22.89 0.99
N SER A 364 -0.31 23.40 2.22
CA SER A 364 0.74 24.33 2.64
C SER A 364 2.01 23.55 2.98
N HIS A 365 2.97 23.52 2.05
CA HIS A 365 4.33 23.14 2.39
C HIS A 365 5.05 24.40 2.89
N GLY A 366 5.88 24.31 3.94
CA GLY A 366 6.53 25.46 4.61
C GLY A 366 7.52 26.28 3.76
N GLU A 367 7.42 26.22 2.43
CA GLU A 367 8.19 26.99 1.46
C GLU A 367 7.38 28.17 0.91
N ARG A 368 8.10 29.21 0.47
CA ARG A 368 7.57 30.56 0.17
C ARG A 368 6.95 30.68 -1.24
N GLY A 369 6.22 29.67 -1.71
CA GLY A 369 5.63 29.62 -3.06
C GLY A 369 4.22 29.03 -3.12
N SER A 370 3.49 29.28 -4.20
CA SER A 370 2.16 28.69 -4.46
C SER A 370 2.31 27.19 -4.72
N ASN A 371 1.68 26.35 -3.88
CA ASN A 371 1.66 24.90 -4.04
C ASN A 371 0.39 24.45 -4.79
N CYS A 372 0.11 25.08 -5.93
CA CYS A 372 -1.09 24.86 -6.72
C CYS A 372 -0.75 24.16 -8.05
N VAL A 373 -1.59 23.21 -8.45
CA VAL A 373 -1.56 22.57 -9.77
C VAL A 373 -2.53 23.29 -10.69
N TYR A 374 -2.04 23.78 -11.81
CA TYR A 374 -2.84 24.43 -12.85
C TYR A 374 -3.10 23.46 -14.01
N PRO A 375 -4.17 23.66 -14.79
CA PRO A 375 -4.41 22.86 -15.99
C PRO A 375 -3.22 22.84 -16.96
N SER A 376 -2.48 23.96 -17.06
CA SER A 376 -1.28 24.07 -17.92
C SER A 376 -0.15 23.12 -17.53
N ASP A 377 -0.06 22.73 -16.26
CA ASP A 377 1.02 21.86 -15.77
C ASP A 377 0.89 20.43 -16.30
N PHE A 378 -0.29 20.05 -16.79
CA PHE A 378 -0.53 18.75 -17.41
C PHE A 378 -0.23 18.70 -18.91
N LEU A 379 -0.13 19.86 -19.59
CA LEU A 379 0.11 19.92 -21.04
C LEU A 379 1.39 19.19 -21.48
N PRO A 380 2.53 19.24 -20.73
CA PRO A 380 3.70 18.41 -21.03
C PRO A 380 3.37 16.92 -21.16
N PHE A 381 2.51 16.42 -20.27
CA PHE A 381 2.20 15.00 -20.10
C PHE A 381 1.11 14.48 -21.05
N THR A 382 0.36 15.36 -21.70
CA THR A 382 -0.55 14.99 -22.83
C THR A 382 0.18 14.48 -24.09
N ARG A 383 1.50 14.31 -24.04
CA ARG A 383 2.28 13.59 -25.08
C ARG A 383 2.18 12.07 -24.95
N ARG A 384 1.63 11.59 -23.84
CA ARG A 384 1.39 10.17 -23.55
C ARG A 384 -0.10 9.99 -23.21
N PRO A 385 -0.67 8.79 -23.42
CA PRO A 385 -2.05 8.50 -23.01
C PRO A 385 -2.25 8.78 -21.51
N LEU A 386 -3.16 9.70 -21.21
CA LEU A 386 -3.37 10.25 -19.87
C LEU A 386 -4.85 10.17 -19.49
N LEU A 387 -5.12 9.67 -18.28
CA LEU A 387 -6.43 9.69 -17.64
C LEU A 387 -6.35 10.58 -16.39
N LEU A 388 -7.04 11.72 -16.40
CA LEU A 388 -7.11 12.63 -15.27
C LEU A 388 -8.41 12.40 -14.50
N VAL A 389 -8.29 12.15 -13.19
CA VAL A 389 -9.42 12.10 -12.27
C VAL A 389 -9.26 13.25 -11.28
N ILE A 390 -10.09 14.28 -11.42
CA ILE A 390 -10.01 15.50 -10.63
C ILE A 390 -11.24 15.62 -9.76
N ASP A 391 -11.02 15.51 -8.46
CA ASP A 391 -12.03 15.61 -7.42
C ASP A 391 -11.86 16.93 -6.65
N ASN A 392 -12.49 17.98 -7.17
CA ASN A 392 -12.42 19.34 -6.66
C ASN A 392 -13.62 20.16 -7.16
N ASP A 393 -14.11 21.13 -6.39
CA ASP A 393 -15.25 21.97 -6.78
C ASP A 393 -15.00 22.74 -8.10
N ASN A 394 -13.72 23.08 -8.37
CA ASN A 394 -13.26 23.77 -9.57
C ASN A 394 -12.71 22.81 -10.65
N SER A 395 -12.97 21.50 -10.55
CA SER A 395 -12.49 20.48 -11.51
C SER A 395 -12.79 20.84 -12.98
N ASN A 396 -13.92 21.51 -13.24
CA ASN A 396 -14.34 21.97 -14.56
C ASN A 396 -13.32 22.89 -15.26
N ALA A 397 -12.46 23.59 -14.51
CA ALA A 397 -11.40 24.41 -15.07
C ALA A 397 -10.36 23.60 -15.86
N PHE A 398 -10.22 22.29 -15.58
CA PHE A 398 -9.27 21.41 -16.27
C PHE A 398 -9.72 21.00 -17.68
N LYS A 399 -10.98 21.26 -18.05
CA LYS A 399 -11.50 20.98 -19.41
C LYS A 399 -10.71 21.68 -20.51
N VAL A 400 -10.10 22.83 -20.21
CA VAL A 400 -9.27 23.60 -21.15
C VAL A 400 -8.07 22.84 -21.69
N ILE A 401 -7.65 21.76 -21.01
CA ILE A 401 -6.54 20.90 -21.48
C ILE A 401 -6.93 20.19 -22.77
N ALA A 402 -8.20 19.77 -22.94
CA ALA A 402 -8.66 19.03 -24.11
C ALA A 402 -8.47 19.83 -25.42
N ASP A 403 -8.52 21.16 -25.34
CA ASP A 403 -8.31 22.05 -26.49
C ASP A 403 -6.82 22.43 -26.70
N ALA A 404 -5.93 22.03 -25.79
CA ALA A 404 -4.53 22.46 -25.74
C ALA A 404 -3.50 21.32 -25.76
N GLU A 405 -3.95 20.07 -25.94
CA GLU A 405 -3.18 18.84 -25.95
C GLU A 405 -1.96 18.91 -26.89
N LYS A 406 -0.87 18.23 -26.52
CA LYS A 406 0.42 18.25 -27.25
C LYS A 406 0.80 16.93 -27.92
N GLY A 407 -0.13 15.98 -28.05
CA GLY A 407 0.10 14.78 -28.85
C GLY A 407 -1.02 13.74 -28.78
N GLU A 408 -1.44 13.38 -27.57
CA GLU A 408 -2.43 12.35 -27.30
C GLU A 408 -3.65 12.96 -26.60
N PRO A 409 -4.87 12.46 -26.89
CA PRO A 409 -6.07 12.92 -26.22
C PRO A 409 -6.06 12.52 -24.73
N VAL A 410 -6.56 13.42 -23.88
CA VAL A 410 -6.72 13.16 -22.44
C VAL A 410 -8.15 12.74 -22.13
N ALA A 411 -8.29 11.63 -21.39
CA ALA A 411 -9.56 11.25 -20.79
C ALA A 411 -9.70 11.93 -19.42
N MET A 412 -10.88 12.45 -19.09
CA MET A 412 -11.10 13.15 -17.83
C MET A 412 -12.36 12.67 -17.11
N LEU A 413 -12.24 12.45 -15.80
CA LEU A 413 -13.35 12.31 -14.87
C LEU A 413 -13.27 13.48 -13.88
N LEU A 414 -14.24 14.39 -13.94
CA LEU A 414 -14.27 15.62 -13.17
C LEU A 414 -15.45 15.58 -12.20
N SER A 415 -15.21 15.82 -10.91
CA SER A 415 -16.27 15.88 -9.90
C SER A 415 -17.25 17.03 -10.18
N PRO A 416 -18.51 16.93 -9.73
CA PRO A 416 -19.46 18.03 -9.86
C PRO A 416 -19.02 19.26 -9.05
N SER A 417 -19.34 20.47 -9.53
CA SER A 417 -19.02 21.73 -8.86
C SER A 417 -19.89 22.04 -7.62
N CYS A 418 -20.91 21.22 -7.35
CA CYS A 418 -21.75 21.33 -6.16
C CYS A 418 -22.04 19.93 -5.64
N SER A 419 -21.74 19.69 -4.37
CA SER A 419 -22.18 18.47 -3.69
C SER A 419 -23.70 18.55 -3.43
N PRO A 420 -24.46 17.45 -3.59
CA PRO A 420 -25.89 17.45 -3.29
C PRO A 420 -26.12 17.82 -1.82
N ALA A 421 -27.08 18.71 -1.56
CA ALA A 421 -27.47 19.14 -0.22
C ALA A 421 -28.24 18.03 0.49
N VAL A 422 -27.53 16.99 0.94
CA VAL A 422 -28.10 15.97 1.81
C VAL A 422 -28.19 16.56 3.22
N SER A 423 -29.41 16.64 3.75
CA SER A 423 -29.69 17.19 5.08
C SER A 423 -29.00 16.34 6.16
N ASP A 424 -28.37 17.00 7.13
CA ASP A 424 -27.77 16.44 8.35
C ASP A 424 -26.53 15.52 8.22
N CYS A 425 -25.79 15.58 7.12
CA CYS A 425 -24.53 14.86 7.03
C CYS A 425 -23.36 15.68 7.58
N SER A 426 -23.12 15.64 8.90
CA SER A 426 -21.79 15.89 9.49
C SER A 426 -20.77 14.79 9.11
N HIS A 427 -20.86 14.25 7.89
CA HIS A 427 -20.11 13.09 7.36
C HIS A 427 -18.87 13.49 6.55
N HIS A 428 -18.38 14.72 6.73
CA HIS A 428 -17.04 15.14 6.25
C HIS A 428 -15.90 14.19 6.72
N SER A 429 -16.17 13.23 7.60
CA SER A 429 -15.23 12.20 8.03
C SER A 429 -15.04 11.02 7.07
N ASN A 430 -15.87 10.83 6.05
CA ASN A 430 -15.90 9.58 5.25
C ASN A 430 -15.28 9.71 3.85
N GLY A 431 -14.44 10.72 3.60
CA GLY A 431 -13.83 10.98 2.28
C GLY A 431 -14.82 11.54 1.25
N SER A 432 -14.36 11.70 0.02
CA SER A 432 -15.13 12.28 -1.07
C SER A 432 -16.21 11.35 -1.61
N LEU A 433 -17.42 11.90 -1.81
CA LEU A 433 -18.54 11.21 -2.45
C LEU A 433 -18.24 10.85 -3.92
N PHE A 434 -17.52 11.71 -4.64
CA PHE A 434 -17.12 11.41 -6.02
C PHE A 434 -16.20 10.20 -6.08
N THR A 435 -15.18 10.17 -5.21
CA THR A 435 -14.27 9.02 -5.08
C THR A 435 -15.01 7.76 -4.65
N MET A 436 -16.01 7.89 -3.78
CA MET A 436 -16.89 6.80 -3.40
C MET A 436 -17.69 6.24 -4.59
N PHE A 437 -18.26 7.10 -5.45
CA PHE A 437 -18.96 6.65 -6.67
C PHE A 437 -18.03 5.94 -7.66
N LEU A 438 -16.77 6.39 -7.78
CA LEU A 438 -15.79 5.74 -8.64
C LEU A 438 -15.38 4.35 -8.14
N THR A 439 -15.37 4.14 -6.82
CA THR A 439 -14.77 2.95 -6.21
C THR A 439 -15.81 1.94 -5.69
N ALA A 440 -16.99 2.40 -5.27
CA ALA A 440 -18.13 1.58 -4.86
C ALA A 440 -19.45 2.29 -5.20
N PRO A 441 -19.87 2.28 -6.48
CA PRO A 441 -21.02 3.07 -6.95
C PRO A 441 -22.34 2.72 -6.24
N LEU A 442 -22.57 1.44 -5.95
CA LEU A 442 -23.78 1.01 -5.23
C LEU A 442 -23.81 1.57 -3.81
N GLN A 443 -22.67 1.54 -3.11
CA GLN A 443 -22.59 2.04 -1.75
C GLN A 443 -22.70 3.57 -1.69
N ALA A 444 -22.05 4.25 -2.64
CA ALA A 444 -22.19 5.69 -2.82
C ALA A 444 -23.66 6.08 -3.04
N PHE A 445 -24.39 5.31 -3.85
CA PHE A 445 -25.81 5.53 -4.09
C PHE A 445 -26.64 5.32 -2.82
N CYS A 446 -26.45 4.21 -2.10
CA CYS A 446 -27.16 3.92 -0.86
C CYS A 446 -26.94 5.01 0.20
N LEU A 447 -25.71 5.48 0.36
CA LEU A 447 -25.37 6.58 1.26
C LEU A 447 -26.03 7.89 0.83
N LEU A 448 -26.05 8.19 -0.48
CA LEU A 448 -26.69 9.39 -1.02
C LEU A 448 -28.20 9.43 -0.73
N ILE A 449 -28.88 8.29 -0.74
CA ILE A 449 -30.32 8.18 -0.44
C ILE A 449 -30.63 7.98 1.04
N GLY A 450 -29.62 7.99 1.92
CA GLY A 450 -29.79 7.91 3.37
C GLY A 450 -30.11 6.51 3.90
N LEU A 451 -29.83 5.44 3.14
CA LEU A 451 -29.93 4.07 3.65
C LEU A 451 -28.77 3.80 4.61
N SER A 452 -29.07 3.22 5.77
CA SER A 452 -28.06 2.84 6.76
C SER A 452 -27.42 1.50 6.41
N ASP A 453 -26.20 1.22 6.90
CA ASP A 453 -25.49 -0.06 6.63
C ASP A 453 -26.37 -1.31 6.88
N THR A 454 -27.30 -1.26 7.84
CA THR A 454 -28.25 -2.35 8.13
C THR A 454 -29.34 -2.54 7.08
N ASP A 455 -29.76 -1.47 6.39
CA ASP A 455 -30.74 -1.54 5.31
C ASP A 455 -30.10 -2.06 4.01
N ILE A 456 -28.83 -1.73 3.81
CA ILE A 456 -28.09 -2.06 2.57
C ILE A 456 -27.74 -3.56 2.53
N ASP A 457 -27.37 -4.16 3.66
CA ASP A 457 -27.17 -5.62 3.77
C ASP A 457 -28.46 -6.40 3.41
N LEU A 458 -29.62 -5.83 3.72
CA LEU A 458 -30.92 -6.44 3.45
C LEU A 458 -31.31 -6.34 1.97
N VAL A 459 -31.01 -5.21 1.32
CA VAL A 459 -31.25 -4.98 -0.11
C VAL A 459 -30.29 -5.81 -0.97
N CYS A 460 -29.00 -5.87 -0.63
CA CYS A 460 -28.02 -6.62 -1.42
C CYS A 460 -28.20 -8.14 -1.29
N ASN A 461 -28.57 -8.66 -0.12
CA ASN A 461 -28.90 -10.08 0.03
C ASN A 461 -30.12 -10.50 -0.79
N GLN A 462 -31.05 -9.57 -1.07
CA GLN A 462 -32.18 -9.83 -1.97
C GLN A 462 -31.77 -9.76 -3.45
N CYS A 463 -30.83 -8.91 -3.82
CA CYS A 463 -30.32 -8.81 -5.21
C CYS A 463 -29.29 -9.89 -5.57
N ALA A 464 -28.61 -10.49 -4.59
CA ALA A 464 -27.60 -11.54 -4.79
C ALA A 464 -28.17 -12.95 -4.96
N LEU A 465 -29.49 -13.12 -4.86
CA LEU A 465 -30.14 -14.38 -5.24
C LEU A 465 -30.22 -14.43 -6.78
N PRO A 466 -29.52 -15.38 -7.45
CA PRO A 466 -29.80 -15.63 -8.84
C PRO A 466 -31.25 -16.09 -8.92
N SER A 467 -32.05 -15.39 -9.72
CA SER A 467 -33.36 -15.88 -10.14
C SER A 467 -33.16 -17.29 -10.70
N CYS A 468 -33.77 -18.30 -10.06
CA CYS A 468 -33.77 -19.69 -10.55
C CYS A 468 -34.35 -19.80 -11.95
#